data_AF-A0A6B1Y260-F1
#
_entry.id   AF-A0A6B1Y260-F1
#
_cell.length_a   1.000
_cell.length_b   1.000
_cell.length_c   1.000
_cell.angle_alpha   90.00
_cell.angle_beta   90.00
_cell.angle_gamma   90.00
#
_symmetry.space_group_name_H-M   'P 1'
#
loop_
_entity.id
_entity.type
_entity.pdbx_description
1 polymer ?
#
loop_
_entity_poly.entity_id
_entity_poly.type
_entity_poly.pdbx_seq_one_letter_code
_entity_poly.pdbx_strand_id
1 'polypeptide(L)' 'MTTQPKPGRITTSPNGRPVIAGPWPSYRQFRDLCESDRLLMYRHAKLCRASLEVQGFEMAEDYDAFVRRVTEELDI' A
#
# COMPACT_ATOMS: atom_id res chain seq x y z
N MET A 1 -17.88 -1.65 14.58
CA MET A 1 -16.54 -1.97 15.14
C MET A 1 -15.53 -1.70 14.05
N THR A 2 -14.88 -0.53 14.03
CA THR A 2 -13.91 -0.19 12.98
C THR A 2 -12.59 -0.84 13.33
N THR A 3 -12.27 -1.99 12.73
CA THR A 3 -10.92 -2.55 12.76
C THR A 3 -10.00 -1.58 12.05
N GLN A 4 -9.35 -0.70 12.82
CA GLN A 4 -8.28 0.15 12.33
C GLN A 4 -7.17 -0.79 11.83
N PRO A 5 -6.80 -0.76 10.54
CA PRO A 5 -5.67 -1.55 10.06
C PRO A 5 -4.44 -1.10 10.85
N LYS A 6 -3.74 -2.05 11.47
CA LYS A 6 -2.48 -1.80 12.19
C LYS A 6 -1.59 -0.95 11.28
N PRO A 7 -1.06 0.20 11.74
CA PRO A 7 -0.16 0.99 10.92
C PRO A 7 1.01 0.10 10.46
N GLY A 8 1.26 0.11 9.15
CA GLY A 8 2.37 -0.64 8.56
C GLY A 8 3.65 -0.33 9.32
N ARG A 9 4.37 -1.38 9.74
CA ARG A 9 5.60 -1.23 10.50
C ARG A 9 6.78 -1.54 9.59
N ILE A 10 7.75 -0.66 9.52
CA ILE A 10 9.04 -1.00 8.92
C ILE A 10 9.73 -1.95 9.89
N THR A 11 10.06 -3.14 9.41
CA THR A 11 10.78 -4.19 10.12
C THR A 11 12.07 -4.53 9.38
N THR A 12 12.95 -5.32 9.98
CA THR A 12 14.19 -5.74 9.32
C THR A 12 14.08 -7.23 8.99
N SER A 13 14.31 -7.60 7.73
CA SER A 13 14.33 -9.01 7.30
C SER A 13 15.53 -9.75 7.93
N PRO A 14 15.51 -11.10 7.94
CA PRO A 14 16.67 -11.89 8.34
C PRO A 14 17.95 -11.56 7.56
N ASN A 15 17.82 -10.99 6.36
CA ASN A 15 18.92 -10.56 5.50
C ASN A 15 19.37 -9.10 5.76
N GLY A 16 18.85 -8.44 6.81
CA GLY A 16 19.19 -7.08 7.18
C GLY A 16 18.49 -5.98 6.35
N ARG A 17 17.55 -6.33 5.47
CA ARG A 17 16.86 -5.37 4.60
C ARG A 17 15.60 -4.80 5.26
N PRO A 18 15.23 -3.53 5.00
CA PRO A 18 13.99 -2.97 5.53
C PRO A 18 12.78 -3.59 4.83
N VAL A 19 11.86 -4.15 5.60
CA VAL A 19 10.61 -4.78 5.14
C VAL A 19 9.42 -3.96 5.61
N ILE A 20 8.52 -3.60 4.70
CA ILE A 20 7.25 -2.98 5.07
C ILE A 20 6.27 -4.09 5.48
N ALA A 21 6.05 -4.23 6.78
CA ALA A 21 5.17 -5.23 7.36
C ALA A 21 3.74 -4.68 7.51
N GLY A 22 2.83 -5.19 6.69
CA GLY A 22 1.39 -4.94 6.75
C GLY A 22 0.83 -4.11 5.58
N PRO A 23 -0.50 -3.98 5.50
CA PRO A 23 -1.16 -3.22 4.45
C PRO A 23 -0.82 -1.74 4.61
N TRP A 24 0.14 -1.28 3.83
CA TRP A 24 0.65 0.08 3.87
C TRP A 24 0.91 0.56 2.43
N PRO A 25 0.51 1.79 2.07
CA PRO A 25 -0.38 2.71 2.78
C PRO A 25 -1.86 2.27 2.71
N SER A 26 -2.73 2.83 3.56
CA SER A 26 -4.19 2.72 3.43
C SER A 26 -4.74 3.88 2.60
N TYR A 27 -5.60 3.56 1.64
CA TYR A 27 -6.23 4.49 0.69
C TYR A 27 -7.73 4.69 0.95
N ARG A 28 -8.30 4.03 1.97
CA ARG A 28 -9.73 4.14 2.33
C ARG A 28 -10.23 5.57 2.50
N GLN A 29 -9.36 6.47 3.00
CA GLN A 29 -9.68 7.88 3.19
C GLN A 29 -9.94 8.64 1.88
N PHE A 30 -9.51 8.08 0.74
CA PHE A 30 -9.68 8.68 -0.58
C PHE A 30 -10.87 8.07 -1.35
N ARG A 31 -11.62 7.15 -0.74
CA ARG A 31 -12.77 6.49 -1.38
C ARG A 31 -13.86 7.47 -1.80
N ASP A 32 -14.04 8.55 -1.03
CA ASP A 32 -15.07 9.57 -1.26
C ASP A 32 -14.63 10.66 -2.26
N LEU A 33 -13.45 10.54 -2.87
CA LEU A 33 -13.01 11.45 -3.91
C LEU A 33 -13.71 11.17 -5.25
N CYS A 34 -13.62 12.13 -6.17
CA CYS A 34 -14.03 11.94 -7.55
C CYS A 34 -13.28 10.78 -8.21
N GLU A 35 -13.93 10.08 -9.15
CA GLU A 35 -13.36 8.91 -9.83
C GLU A 35 -11.95 9.16 -10.41
N SER A 36 -11.74 10.31 -11.05
CA SER A 36 -10.44 10.71 -11.59
C SER A 36 -9.34 10.78 -10.51
N ASP A 37 -9.67 11.30 -9.34
CA ASP A 37 -8.73 11.40 -8.21
C ASP A 37 -8.46 10.02 -7.60
N ARG A 38 -9.48 9.15 -7.53
CA ARG A 38 -9.31 7.75 -7.10
C ARG A 38 -8.36 7.01 -8.04
N LEU A 39 -8.53 7.16 -9.36
CA LEU A 39 -7.61 6.60 -10.36
C LEU A 39 -6.20 7.18 -10.27
N LEU A 40 -6.07 8.48 -9.96
CA LEU A 40 -4.77 9.10 -9.69
C LEU A 40 -4.11 8.49 -8.44
N MET A 41 -4.85 8.31 -7.36
CA MET A 41 -4.35 7.69 -6.13
C MET A 41 -3.93 6.24 -6.37
N TYR A 42 -4.66 5.48 -7.20
CA TYR A 42 -4.27 4.13 -7.59
C TYR A 42 -2.93 4.10 -8.34
N ARG A 43 -2.73 5.01 -9.29
CA ARG A 43 -1.45 5.15 -10.02
C ARG A 43 -0.32 5.56 -9.08
N HIS A 44 -0.58 6.52 -8.20
CA HIS A 44 0.36 6.99 -7.19
C HIS A 44 0.78 5.85 -6.25
N ALA A 45 -0.17 5.01 -5.81
CA ALA A 45 0.10 3.85 -4.97
C ALA A 45 1.12 2.89 -5.60
N LYS A 46 0.94 2.57 -6.88
CA LYS A 46 1.88 1.71 -7.63
C LYS A 46 3.27 2.34 -7.75
N LEU A 47 3.33 3.64 -8.02
CA LEU A 47 4.60 4.38 -8.10
C LEU A 47 5.33 4.40 -6.76
N CYS A 48 4.63 4.63 -5.65
CA CYS A 48 5.22 4.57 -4.31
C CYS A 48 5.81 3.19 -4.04
N ARG A 49 5.08 2.11 -4.31
CA ARG A 49 5.60 0.74 -4.12
C ARG A 49 6.86 0.50 -4.96
N ALA A 50 6.82 0.83 -6.25
CA ALA A 50 7.97 0.66 -7.14
C ALA A 50 9.19 1.48 -6.67
N SER A 51 8.97 2.72 -6.21
CA SER A 51 10.05 3.56 -5.67
C SER A 51 10.69 2.96 -4.42
N LEU A 52 9.89 2.33 -3.55
CA LEU A 52 10.40 1.67 -2.34
C LEU A 52 11.18 0.40 -2.69
N GLU A 53 10.69 -0.40 -3.64
CA GLU A 53 11.41 -1.58 -4.15
C GLU A 53 12.76 -1.17 -4.76
N VAL A 54 12.83 -0.06 -5.51
CA VAL A 54 14.09 0.51 -6.05
C VAL A 54 15.04 0.96 -4.94
N GLN A 55 14.51 1.48 -3.83
CA GLN A 55 15.29 1.87 -2.65
C GLN A 55 15.78 0.66 -1.82
N GLY A 56 15.40 -0.57 -2.21
CA GLY A 56 15.80 -1.80 -1.53
C GLY A 56 14.87 -2.22 -0.39
N PHE A 57 13.67 -1.63 -0.30
CA PHE A 57 12.63 -2.11 0.61
C PHE A 57 11.99 -3.39 0.07
N GLU A 58 11.83 -4.36 0.95
CA GLU A 58 11.06 -5.56 0.67
C GLU A 58 9.61 -5.36 1.12
N MET A 59 8.66 -5.79 0.28
CA MET A 59 7.23 -5.70 0.61
C MET A 59 6.78 -7.04 1.18
N ALA A 60 6.23 -7.03 2.40
CA ALA A 60 5.66 -8.25 2.98
C ALA A 60 4.33 -8.65 2.31
N GLU A 61 3.62 -7.69 1.70
CA GLU A 61 2.40 -7.92 0.93
C GLU A 61 2.75 -8.22 -0.54
N ASP A 62 2.26 -9.33 -1.08
CA ASP A 62 2.38 -9.66 -2.50
C ASP A 62 1.78 -8.56 -3.38
N TYR A 63 2.32 -8.40 -4.60
CA TYR A 63 1.87 -7.35 -5.51
C TYR A 63 0.37 -7.47 -5.85
N ASP A 64 -0.12 -8.69 -6.09
CA ASP A 64 -1.54 -8.92 -6.41
C ASP A 64 -2.46 -8.64 -5.22
N ALA A 65 -2.04 -9.02 -4.01
CA ALA A 65 -2.76 -8.71 -2.79
C ALA A 65 -2.83 -7.19 -2.55
N PHE A 66 -1.73 -6.49 -2.79
CA PHE A 66 -1.65 -5.04 -2.76
C PHE A 66 -2.60 -4.39 -3.77
N VAL A 67 -2.58 -4.82 -5.04
CA VAL A 67 -3.46 -4.25 -6.07
C VAL A 67 -4.92 -4.47 -5.71
N ARG A 68 -5.31 -5.68 -5.32
CA ARG A 68 -6.68 -5.99 -4.90
C ARG A 68 -7.12 -5.09 -3.75
N ARG A 69 -6.28 -4.95 -2.73
CA ARG A 69 -6.57 -4.08 -1.57
C ARG A 69 -6.72 -2.62 -1.97
N VAL A 70 -5.79 -2.06 -2.75
CA VAL A 70 -5.85 -0.64 -3.14
C VAL A 70 -7.08 -0.37 -4.00
N THR A 71 -7.43 -1.27 -4.92
CA THR A 71 -8.65 -1.20 -5.73
C THR A 71 -9.90 -1.28 -4.85
N GLU A 72 -9.98 -2.23 -3.92
CA GLU A 72 -11.07 -2.32 -2.95
C GLU A 72 -11.17 -1.06 -2.08
N GLU A 73 -10.06 -0.52 -1.58
CA GLU A 73 -10.05 0.66 -0.71
C GLU A 73 -10.50 1.92 -1.45
N LEU A 74 -10.11 2.08 -2.72
CA LEU A 74 -10.45 3.20 -3.57
C LEU A 74 -11.79 3.07 -4.31
N ASP A 75 -12.45 1.90 -4.24
CA ASP A 75 -13.73 1.67 -4.93
C ASP A 75 -13.65 1.90 -6.45
N ILE A 76 -12.67 1.23 -7.07
CA ILE A 76 -12.37 1.25 -8.52
C ILE A 76 -12.61 -0.14 -9.10
#